data_AF-A0A3D2T133-F1
#
_entry.id   AF-A0A3D2T133-F1
#
_cell.length_a   1.000
_cell.length_b   1.000
_cell.length_c   1.000
_cell.angle_alpha   90.00
_cell.angle_beta   90.00
_cell.angle_gamma   90.00
#
_symmetry.space_group_name_H-M   'P 1'
#
loop_
_entity.id
_entity.type
_entity.pdbx_description
1 polymer ?
#
loop_
_entity_poly.entity_id
_entity_poly.type
_entity_poly.pdbx_seq_one_letter_code
_entity_poly.pdbx_strand_id
1 'polypeptide(L)' 'MNSPLKRTPLYERHVAAGGKIVPFAGFEMPVQY' A
#
# COMPACT_ATOMS: atom_id res chain seq x y z
N MET A 1 -10.95 -14.63 8.06
CA MET A 1 -10.51 -13.52 8.94
C MET A 1 -9.56 -12.65 8.12
N ASN A 2 -9.91 -11.39 7.87
CA ASN A 2 -9.13 -10.49 7.03
C ASN A 2 -8.00 -9.89 7.88
N SER A 3 -6.82 -10.50 7.84
CA SER A 3 -5.66 -10.02 8.59
C SER A 3 -5.31 -8.59 8.14
N PRO A 4 -5.03 -7.65 9.05
CA PRO A 4 -4.67 -6.29 8.67
C PRO A 4 -3.36 -6.32 7.86
N LEU A 5 -3.40 -5.73 6.66
CA LEU A 5 -2.24 -5.58 5.79
C LEU A 5 -1.25 -4.61 6.44
N LYS A 6 0.03 -4.94 6.33
CA LYS A 6 1.10 -4.08 6.83
C LYS A 6 1.35 -2.92 5.88
N ARG A 7 1.57 -1.72 6.40
CA ARG A 7 1.94 -0.55 5.60
C ARG A 7 3.44 -0.42 5.52
N THR A 8 3.95 0.02 4.37
CA THR A 8 5.36 0.41 4.24
C THR A 8 5.58 1.81 4.83
N PRO A 9 6.80 2.17 5.27
CA PRO A 9 7.10 3.52 5.76
C PRO A 9 6.87 4.64 4.73
N LEU A 10 6.73 4.28 3.44
CA LEU A 10 6.47 5.22 2.35
C LEU A 10 4.98 5.25 1.94
N TYR A 11 4.09 4.56 2.64
CA TYR A 11 2.66 4.48 2.31
C TYR A 11 2.05 5.86 2.03
N GLU A 12 2.23 6.82 2.95
CA GLU A 12 1.67 8.16 2.78
C GLU A 12 2.24 8.89 1.57
N ARG A 13 3.53 8.67 1.24
CA ARG A 13 4.15 9.24 0.05
C ARG A 13 3.57 8.64 -1.23
N HIS A 14 3.31 7.34 -1.23
CA HIS A 14 2.66 6.68 -2.36
C HIS A 14 1.25 7.21 -2.59
N VAL A 15 0.47 7.35 -1.51
CA VAL A 15 -0.89 7.91 -1.58
C VAL A 15 -0.86 9.37 -2.06
N ALA A 16 0.02 10.20 -1.50
CA ALA A 16 0.17 11.61 -1.89
C ALA A 16 0.60 11.78 -3.36
N ALA A 17 1.34 10.80 -3.91
CA ALA A 17 1.75 10.78 -5.30
C ALA A 17 0.68 10.23 -6.26
N GLY A 18 -0.55 9.95 -5.80
CA GLY A 18 -1.61 9.36 -6.63
C GLY A 18 -1.53 7.84 -6.78
N GLY A 19 -0.67 7.19 -5.98
CA GLY A 19 -0.39 5.77 -6.07
C GLY A 19 -1.60 4.88 -5.81
N LYS A 20 -1.90 3.98 -6.75
CA LYS A 20 -2.91 2.94 -6.57
C LYS A 20 -2.38 1.85 -5.66
N ILE A 21 -2.83 1.84 -4.41
CA ILE A 21 -2.41 0.89 -3.39
C ILE A 21 -3.21 -0.41 -3.50
N VAL A 22 -2.51 -1.55 -3.49
CA VAL A 22 -3.09 -2.88 -3.58
C VAL A 22 -2.52 -3.82 -2.51
N PRO A 23 -3.29 -4.83 -2.06
CA PRO A 23 -2.77 -5.90 -1.21
C PRO A 23 -1.76 -6.76 -1.96
N PHE A 24 -0.52 -6.80 -1.50
CA PHE A 24 0.53 -7.64 -2.06
C PHE A 24 1.39 -8.25 -0.95
N ALA A 25 1.51 -9.58 -0.94
CA ALA A 25 2.32 -10.33 0.04
C ALA A 25 2.08 -9.96 1.53
N GLY A 26 0.85 -9.57 1.88
CA GLY A 26 0.50 -9.14 3.24
C GLY A 26 0.79 -7.66 3.55
N PHE A 27 1.14 -6.87 2.54
CA PHE A 27 1.39 -5.44 2.65
C PHE A 27 0.49 -4.61 1.71
N GLU A 28 0.33 -3.34 2.03
CA GLU A 28 -0.25 -2.33 1.14
C GLU A 28 0.87 -1.69 0.31
N MET A 29 0.90 -1.95 -1.00
CA MET A 29 1.94 -1.47 -1.92
C MET A 29 1.37 -0.75 -3.14
N PRO A 30 2.04 0.27 -3.69
CA PRO A 30 1.62 0.92 -4.94
C PRO A 30 1.90 0.00 -6.15
N VAL A 31 0.92 -0.15 -7.04
CA VAL A 31 1.10 -0.84 -8.33
C VAL A 31 1.32 0.13 -9.49
N GLN A 32 0.81 1.35 -9.35
CA GLN A 32 0.85 2.42 -10.34
C GLN A 32 0.82 3.77 -9.61
N TYR A 33 1.38 4.81 -10.23
CA TYR A 33 1.23 6.21 -9.83
C TYR A 33 0.40 6.96 -10.88
#